data_AF-A0A7K2MBQ7-F1
#
_entry.id   AF-A0A7K2MBQ7-F1
#
_cell.length_a   1.000
_cell.length_b   1.000
_cell.length_c   1.000
_cell.angle_alpha   90.00
_cell.angle_beta   90.00
_cell.angle_gamma   90.00
#
_symmetry.space_group_name_H-M   'P 1'
#
loop_
_entity.id
_entity.type
_entity.pdbx_description
1 polymer ?
#
loop_
_entity_poly.entity_id
_entity_poly.type
_entity_poly.pdbx_seq_one_letter_code
_entity_poly.pdbx_strand_id
1 'polypeptide(L)'
;VVLVGGFGAGSAQLQQRLGSIAQVADAPDQSVIDRYTLWASAVGMWRRHPVTGVGLKGFPEYRDGNASVALSSGAEVAGAGAAYRRQPLLSPHNMYLLLLSEQGLVGLVALAGGWLALLVCAVRRLPRVRDGGDGGRGGGGGGRGGR
;
A
#
# COMPACT_ATOMS: atom_id res chain seq x y z
N VAL A 1 25.03 -20.54 27.27
CA VAL A 1 24.79 -19.08 27.47
C VAL A 1 23.43 -18.94 28.13
N VAL A 2 23.38 -18.10 29.16
CA VAL A 2 22.45 -18.10 30.29
C VAL A 2 20.97 -18.00 29.89
N LEU A 3 20.21 -19.03 30.26
CA LEU A 3 18.74 -19.04 30.43
C LEU A 3 18.47 -18.74 31.91
N VAL A 4 18.39 -17.47 32.29
CA VAL A 4 18.04 -17.04 33.66
C VAL A 4 17.18 -15.78 33.59
N GLY A 5 15.98 -15.86 34.17
CA GLY A 5 15.43 -14.76 34.97
C GLY A 5 14.48 -13.78 34.28
N GLY A 6 13.21 -13.84 34.65
CA GLY A 6 12.45 -12.62 34.93
C GLY A 6 11.14 -12.46 34.16
N PHE A 7 10.07 -13.03 34.71
CA PHE A 7 8.71 -12.52 34.49
C PHE A 7 8.55 -11.01 34.81
N GLY A 8 9.54 -10.38 35.47
CA GLY A 8 9.62 -8.93 35.73
C GLY A 8 10.56 -8.11 34.82
N ALA A 9 11.53 -8.72 34.13
CA ALA A 9 12.39 -8.01 33.18
C ALA A 9 11.71 -7.87 31.80
N GLY A 10 10.92 -8.88 31.41
CA GLY A 10 10.11 -8.84 30.20
C GLY A 10 8.98 -7.81 30.26
N SER A 11 8.38 -7.59 31.44
CA SER A 11 7.35 -6.56 31.64
C SER A 11 7.92 -5.15 31.57
N ALA A 12 9.12 -4.90 32.11
CA ALA A 12 9.81 -3.63 31.97
C ALA A 12 10.11 -3.32 30.50
N GLN A 13 10.65 -4.28 29.73
CA GLN A 13 10.90 -4.12 28.29
C GLN A 13 9.59 -3.86 27.50
N LEU A 14 8.50 -4.52 27.90
CA LEU A 14 7.18 -4.36 27.28
C LEU A 14 6.53 -3.02 27.66
N GLN A 15 6.62 -2.59 28.92
CA GLN A 15 6.17 -1.28 29.39
C GLN A 15 6.99 -0.14 28.78
N GLN A 16 8.27 -0.37 28.52
CA GLN A 16 9.15 0.59 27.85
C GLN A 16 8.82 0.69 26.36
N ARG A 17 8.41 -0.42 25.72
CA ARG A 17 7.84 -0.40 24.35
C ARG A 17 6.47 0.27 24.31
N LEU A 18 5.57 -0.05 25.23
CA LEU A 18 4.23 0.56 25.30
C LEU A 18 4.30 2.04 25.67
N GLY A 19 5.18 2.41 26.60
CA GLY A 19 5.49 3.79 26.96
C GLY A 19 6.10 4.56 25.80
N SER A 20 7.01 3.94 25.02
CA SER A 20 7.53 4.52 23.78
C SER A 20 6.43 4.70 22.72
N ILE A 21 5.51 3.74 22.58
CA ILE A 21 4.35 3.86 21.66
C ILE A 21 3.42 5.02 22.11
N ALA A 22 3.17 5.15 23.41
CA ALA A 22 2.36 6.23 23.96
C ALA A 22 3.06 7.60 23.88
N GLN A 23 4.38 7.65 24.07
CA GLN A 23 5.18 8.88 23.98
C GLN A 23 5.26 9.42 22.55
N VAL A 24 5.20 8.54 21.53
CA VAL A 24 5.04 8.93 20.11
C VAL A 24 3.64 9.50 19.83
N ALA A 25 2.63 9.15 20.65
CA ALA A 25 1.28 9.69 20.50
C ALA A 25 1.13 11.11 21.08
N ASP A 26 1.89 11.47 22.13
CA ASP A 26 1.81 12.79 22.78
C ASP A 26 2.53 13.91 22.03
N ALA A 27 3.46 13.58 21.12
CA ALA A 27 4.09 14.52 20.20
C ALA A 27 4.32 13.81 18.85
N PRO A 28 3.33 13.77 17.94
CA PRO A 28 3.51 13.14 16.65
C PRO A 28 4.65 13.82 15.90
N ASP A 29 5.67 13.05 15.54
CA ASP A 29 6.77 13.52 14.70
C ASP A 29 6.20 14.17 13.43
N GLN A 30 6.85 15.24 12.94
CA GLN A 30 6.40 15.98 11.75
C GLN A 30 6.10 15.07 10.54
N SER A 31 6.84 13.97 10.38
CA SER A 31 6.61 12.97 9.33
C SER A 31 5.23 12.29 9.38
N VAL A 32 4.63 12.16 10.57
CA VAL A 32 3.28 11.61 10.77
C VAL A 32 2.22 12.63 10.38
N ILE A 33 2.42 13.88 10.79
CA ILE A 33 1.54 15.01 10.43
C ILE A 33 1.52 15.20 8.90
N ASP A 34 2.69 15.16 8.25
CA ASP A 34 2.83 15.24 6.79
C ASP A 34 2.06 14.14 6.06
N ARG A 35 2.04 12.91 6.60
CA ARG A 35 1.27 11.81 6.00
C ARG A 35 -0.22 12.05 6.09
N TYR A 36 -0.73 12.41 7.27
CA TYR A 36 -2.16 12.62 7.47
C TYR A 36 -2.69 13.80 6.66
N THR A 37 -1.92 14.87 6.52
CA THR A 37 -2.27 16.02 5.67
C THR A 37 -2.31 15.65 4.19
N LEU A 38 -1.36 14.85 3.69
CA LEU A 38 -1.41 14.31 2.33
C LEU A 38 -2.62 13.38 2.11
N TRP A 39 -2.97 12.56 3.09
CA TRP A 39 -4.14 11.67 3.00
C TRP A 39 -5.44 12.46 3.02
N ALA A 40 -5.54 13.49 3.86
CA ALA A 40 -6.69 14.39 3.88
C ALA A 40 -6.85 15.10 2.52
N SER A 41 -5.74 15.55 1.92
CA SER A 41 -5.74 16.15 0.58
C SER A 41 -6.23 15.16 -0.48
N ALA A 42 -5.75 13.91 -0.45
CA ALA A 42 -6.19 12.85 -1.36
C ALA A 42 -7.70 12.57 -1.24
N VAL A 43 -8.22 12.47 -0.01
CA VAL A 43 -9.65 12.29 0.25
C VAL A 43 -10.45 13.50 -0.23
N GLY A 44 -9.94 14.71 -0.04
CA GLY A 44 -10.56 15.94 -0.56
C GLY A 44 -10.67 15.95 -2.08
N MET A 45 -9.61 15.55 -2.79
CA MET A 45 -9.61 15.39 -4.25
C MET A 45 -10.67 14.39 -4.71
N TRP A 46 -10.71 13.22 -4.09
CA TRP A 46 -11.72 12.20 -4.41
C TRP A 46 -13.15 12.68 -4.13
N ARG A 47 -13.40 13.35 -3.00
CA ARG A 47 -14.73 13.89 -2.68
C ARG A 47 -15.23 14.90 -3.72
N ARG A 48 -14.32 15.67 -4.33
CA ARG A 48 -14.66 16.62 -5.42
C ARG A 48 -14.87 15.91 -6.76
N HIS A 49 -14.09 14.86 -7.05
CA HIS A 49 -14.15 14.12 -8.31
C HIS A 49 -14.29 12.60 -8.06
N PRO A 50 -15.45 12.13 -7.58
CA PRO A 50 -15.58 10.77 -7.05
C PRO A 50 -15.45 9.67 -8.11
N VAL A 51 -15.90 9.94 -9.34
CA VAL A 51 -15.92 8.94 -10.41
C VAL A 51 -14.54 8.80 -11.05
N THR A 52 -13.96 9.92 -11.50
CA THR A 52 -12.75 9.94 -12.34
C THR A 52 -11.50 10.39 -11.61
N GLY A 53 -11.61 10.93 -10.41
CA GLY A 53 -10.50 11.63 -9.77
C GLY A 53 -10.09 12.92 -10.49
N VAL A 54 -8.96 13.47 -10.09
CA VAL A 54 -8.39 14.72 -10.65
C VAL A 54 -7.56 14.52 -11.93
N GLY A 55 -7.43 13.29 -12.41
CA GLY A 55 -6.59 12.93 -13.55
C GLY A 55 -5.21 12.43 -13.15
N LEU A 56 -4.59 11.68 -14.06
CA LEU A 56 -3.28 11.04 -13.84
C LEU A 56 -2.19 12.10 -13.64
N LYS A 57 -1.37 11.92 -12.60
CA LYS A 57 -0.39 12.92 -12.14
C LYS A 57 -0.99 14.25 -11.72
N GLY A 58 -2.30 14.36 -11.49
CA GLY A 58 -2.94 15.58 -11.01
C GLY A 58 -2.76 15.84 -9.52
N PHE A 59 -2.18 14.89 -8.78
CA PHE A 59 -2.06 15.03 -7.32
C PHE A 59 -1.24 16.26 -6.89
N PRO A 60 -0.03 16.55 -7.42
CA PRO A 60 0.78 17.69 -6.99
C PRO A 60 0.07 19.05 -7.21
N GLU A 61 -0.67 19.20 -8.30
CA GLU A 61 -1.34 20.45 -8.70
C GLU A 61 -2.53 20.76 -7.78
N TYR A 62 -3.28 19.73 -7.38
CA TYR A 62 -4.45 19.89 -6.52
C TYR A 62 -4.11 19.82 -5.03
N ARG A 63 -2.89 19.37 -4.67
CA ARG A 63 -2.47 19.21 -3.28
C ARG A 63 -2.60 20.50 -2.50
N ASP A 64 -2.02 21.60 -2.99
CA ASP A 64 -1.93 22.85 -2.25
C ASP A 64 -3.30 23.53 -2.08
N GLY A 65 -4.25 23.30 -3.00
CA GLY A 65 -5.63 23.76 -2.88
C GLY A 65 -6.51 22.91 -1.94
N ASN A 66 -6.04 21.74 -1.50
CA ASN A 66 -6.74 20.83 -0.59
C ASN A 66 -5.97 20.56 0.71
N ALA A 67 -4.78 21.14 0.81
CA ALA A 67 -3.92 21.06 1.96
C ALA A 67 -4.41 22.03 3.03
N SER A 68 -4.49 21.56 4.27
CA SER A 68 -4.68 22.45 5.42
C SER A 68 -3.46 23.36 5.56
N VAL A 69 -3.65 24.55 6.15
CA VAL A 69 -2.59 25.56 6.39
C VAL A 69 -1.34 24.95 7.05
N ALA A 70 -1.49 23.86 7.80
CA ALA A 70 -0.41 23.09 8.40
C ALA A 70 0.59 22.47 7.40
N LEU A 71 0.16 22.04 6.21
CA LEU A 71 1.06 21.53 5.16
C LEU A 71 1.82 22.68 4.46
N SER A 72 1.22 23.88 4.41
CA SER A 72 1.89 25.06 3.88
C SER A 72 3.08 25.48 4.75
N SER A 73 3.02 25.19 6.07
CA SER A 73 4.02 25.53 7.08
C SER A 73 4.90 24.37 7.57
N GLY A 74 4.58 23.10 7.27
CA GLY A 74 5.15 21.93 7.97
C GLY A 74 6.46 21.34 7.43
N ALA A 75 6.96 21.77 6.27
CA ALA A 75 8.22 21.25 5.72
C ALA A 75 9.44 21.93 6.37
N GLU A 76 9.66 21.70 7.66
CA GLU A 76 10.83 22.20 8.40
C GLU A 76 12.02 21.24 8.24
N VAL A 77 13.05 21.65 7.49
CA VAL A 77 14.39 21.05 7.60
C VAL A 77 15.28 22.07 8.31
N ALA A 78 15.20 22.11 9.65
CA ALA A 78 16.17 22.82 10.46
C ALA A 78 17.42 21.93 10.64
N GLY A 79 18.35 22.01 9.68
CA GLY A 79 19.60 21.26 9.70
C GLY A 79 20.79 22.13 9.38
N ALA A 80 21.66 22.36 10.38
CA ALA A 80 23.06 22.77 10.27
C ALA A 80 23.42 23.71 9.10
N GLY A 81 22.84 24.93 9.07
CA GLY A 81 23.24 25.98 8.12
C GLY A 81 22.64 25.92 6.72
N ALA A 82 21.67 25.03 6.45
CA ALA A 82 20.95 25.00 5.19
C ALA A 82 19.77 26.01 5.17
N ALA A 83 19.69 26.84 4.14
CA ALA A 83 18.55 27.71 3.88
C ALA A 83 17.28 26.90 3.58
N TYR A 84 16.13 27.46 4.00
CA TYR A 84 14.77 26.92 3.78
C TYR A 84 14.59 26.31 2.37
N ARG A 85 14.25 25.01 2.29
CA ARG A 85 13.83 24.35 1.05
C ARG A 85 12.57 23.50 1.27
N ARG A 86 11.46 23.91 0.66
CA ARG A 86 10.27 23.06 0.48
C ARG A 86 10.66 21.83 -0.34
N GLN A 87 10.61 20.65 0.26
CA GLN A 87 10.57 19.41 -0.50
C GLN A 87 9.12 19.20 -0.96
N PRO A 88 8.85 19.18 -2.28
CA PRO A 88 7.52 18.87 -2.75
C PRO A 88 7.21 17.41 -2.42
N LEU A 89 6.25 17.18 -1.53
CA LEU A 89 5.68 15.85 -1.31
C LEU A 89 4.78 15.50 -2.50
N LEU A 90 5.36 14.77 -3.46
CA LEU A 90 4.77 14.54 -4.79
C LEU A 90 3.65 13.49 -4.81
N SER A 91 3.48 12.73 -3.74
CA SER A 91 2.45 11.70 -3.65
C SER A 91 2.06 11.45 -2.19
N PRO A 92 0.79 11.09 -1.93
CA PRO A 92 0.45 10.46 -0.67
C PRO A 92 1.20 9.13 -0.69
N HIS A 93 2.00 8.85 0.34
CA HIS A 93 2.78 7.61 0.47
C HIS A 93 1.87 6.38 0.72
N ASN A 94 0.81 6.26 -0.08
CA ASN A 94 -0.23 5.25 -0.09
C ASN A 94 -0.75 5.18 -1.53
N MET A 95 -0.34 4.14 -2.25
CA MET A 95 -0.70 3.93 -3.67
C MET A 95 -2.22 3.90 -3.90
N TYR A 96 -2.99 3.39 -2.94
CA TYR A 96 -4.44 3.28 -3.06
C TYR A 96 -5.12 4.65 -2.98
N LEU A 97 -4.63 5.52 -2.09
CA LEU A 97 -5.13 6.91 -2.01
C LEU A 97 -4.70 7.73 -3.22
N LEU A 98 -3.51 7.49 -3.76
CA LEU A 98 -3.08 8.10 -5.01
C LEU A 98 -4.00 7.68 -6.18
N LEU A 99 -4.25 6.37 -6.32
CA LEU A 99 -5.16 5.83 -7.33
C LEU A 99 -6.59 6.39 -7.18
N LEU A 100 -7.09 6.46 -5.95
CA LEU A 100 -8.43 6.97 -5.65
C LEU A 100 -8.56 8.47 -5.93
N SER A 101 -7.54 9.26 -5.62
CA SER A 101 -7.55 10.70 -5.86
C SER A 101 -7.38 11.03 -7.35
N GLU A 102 -6.54 10.30 -8.09
CA GLU A 102 -6.27 10.57 -9.51
C GLU A 102 -7.25 9.93 -10.48
N GLN A 103 -7.75 8.72 -10.18
CA GLN A 103 -8.57 7.92 -11.10
C GLN A 103 -9.97 7.58 -10.55
N GLY A 104 -10.27 7.97 -9.30
CA GLY A 104 -11.58 7.80 -8.68
C GLY A 104 -12.02 6.34 -8.55
N LEU A 105 -13.34 6.15 -8.48
CA LEU A 105 -13.95 4.81 -8.44
C LEU A 105 -13.66 4.00 -9.70
N VAL A 106 -13.50 4.65 -10.86
CA VAL A 106 -13.16 3.95 -12.12
C VAL A 106 -11.82 3.23 -11.98
N GLY A 107 -10.79 3.91 -11.48
CA GLY A 107 -9.47 3.31 -11.23
C GLY A 107 -9.53 2.14 -10.24
N LEU A 108 -10.27 2.31 -9.13
CA LEU A 108 -10.45 1.24 -8.14
C LEU A 108 -11.16 0.00 -8.72
N VAL A 109 -12.26 0.21 -9.46
CA VAL A 109 -13.02 -0.89 -10.07
C VAL A 109 -12.20 -1.59 -11.14
N ALA A 110 -11.45 -0.86 -11.96
CA ALA A 110 -10.56 -1.44 -12.96
C ALA A 110 -9.47 -2.30 -12.31
N LEU A 111 -8.84 -1.81 -11.24
CA LEU A 111 -7.82 -2.55 -10.50
C LEU A 111 -8.41 -3.83 -9.89
N ALA A 112 -9.46 -3.70 -9.07
CA ALA A 112 -10.08 -4.83 -8.39
C ALA A 112 -10.66 -5.86 -9.39
N GLY A 113 -11.32 -5.37 -10.45
CA GLY A 113 -11.85 -6.19 -11.53
C GLY A 113 -10.77 -6.94 -12.30
N GLY A 114 -9.62 -6.31 -12.56
CA GLY A 114 -8.46 -6.94 -13.20
C GLY A 114 -7.91 -8.10 -12.37
N TRP A 115 -7.66 -7.89 -11.08
CA TRP A 115 -7.22 -8.95 -10.16
C TRP A 115 -8.22 -10.10 -10.08
N LEU A 116 -9.51 -9.78 -9.98
CA LEU A 116 -10.58 -10.78 -9.96
C LEU A 116 -10.62 -11.59 -11.26
N ALA A 117 -10.52 -10.94 -12.41
CA ALA A 117 -10.51 -11.60 -13.71
C ALA A 117 -9.32 -12.56 -13.84
N LEU A 118 -8.12 -12.16 -13.41
CA LEU A 118 -6.93 -13.02 -13.39
C LEU A 118 -7.13 -14.23 -12.48
N LEU A 119 -7.65 -14.03 -11.27
CA LEU A 119 -7.94 -15.11 -10.32
C LEU A 119 -8.96 -16.09 -10.88
N VAL A 120 -10.06 -15.59 -11.44
CA VAL A 120 -11.10 -16.41 -12.07
C VAL A 120 -10.54 -17.19 -13.26
N CYS A 121 -9.74 -16.56 -14.12
CA CYS A 121 -9.07 -17.23 -15.24
C CYS A 121 -8.10 -18.33 -14.77
N ALA A 122 -7.32 -18.08 -13.71
CA ALA A 122 -6.42 -19.06 -13.12
C ALA A 122 -7.20 -20.26 -12.57
N VAL A 123 -8.24 -20.02 -11.77
CA VAL A 123 -9.11 -21.05 -11.19
C VAL A 123 -9.80 -21.88 -12.28
N ARG A 124 -10.27 -21.24 -13.36
CA ARG A 124 -10.89 -21.94 -14.51
C ARG A 124 -9.90 -22.78 -15.33
N ARG A 125 -8.60 -22.52 -15.24
CA ARG A 125 -7.55 -23.28 -15.94
C ARG A 125 -7.04 -24.47 -15.12
N LEU A 126 -7.20 -24.48 -13.80
CA LEU A 126 -6.78 -25.57 -12.90
C LEU A 126 -7.31 -26.96 -13.31
N PRO A 127 -8.60 -27.15 -13.65
CA PRO A 127 -9.11 -28.45 -14.07
C PRO A 127 -8.47 -28.94 -15.38
N ARG A 128 -8.28 -28.05 -16.37
CA ARG A 128 -7.70 -28.41 -17.68
C ARG A 128 -6.25 -28.90 -17.59
N VAL A 129 -5.50 -28.43 -16.60
CA VAL A 129 -4.12 -28.89 -16.34
C VAL A 129 -4.12 -30.27 -15.66
N ARG A 130 -5.11 -30.55 -14.81
CA ARG A 130 -5.24 -31.86 -14.14
C ARG A 130 -5.61 -32.95 -15.14
N ASP A 131 -6.53 -32.68 -16.05
CA ASP A 131 -6.98 -33.67 -17.05
C ASP A 131 -5.91 -33.95 -18.13
N GLY A 132 -5.09 -32.94 -18.48
CA GLY A 132 -4.00 -33.09 -19.45
C GLY A 132 -2.74 -33.77 -18.91
N GLY A 133 -2.59 -33.87 -17.58
CA GLY A 133 -1.47 -34.56 -16.92
C GLY A 133 -1.65 -36.07 -16.79
N ASP A 134 -2.90 -36.56 -16.82
CA ASP A 134 -3.22 -37.98 -16.65
C ASP A 134 -3.31 -38.74 -17.99
N GLY A 135 -3.44 -38.02 -19.12
CA GLY A 135 -3.46 -38.60 -20.47
C GLY A 135 -2.09 -38.93 -21.08
N GLY A 136 -0.97 -38.66 -20.38
CA GLY A 136 0.40 -38.78 -20.91
C GLY A 136 1.13 -40.10 -20.61
N ARG A 137 0.53 -41.04 -19.87
CA ARG A 137 1.14 -42.33 -19.52
C ARG A 137 0.20 -43.50 -19.84
N GLY A 138 -0.07 -43.75 -21.12
CA GLY A 138 -0.97 -44.87 -21.45
C GLY A 138 -1.11 -45.25 -22.93
N GLY A 139 -0.08 -45.10 -23.75
CA GLY A 139 -0.20 -45.50 -25.17
C GLY A 139 1.12 -45.66 -25.89
N GLY A 140 1.83 -46.76 -25.64
CA GLY A 140 3.06 -47.04 -26.38
C GLY A 140 3.80 -48.31 -25.94
N GLY A 141 3.09 -49.42 -25.76
CA GLY A 141 3.74 -50.71 -25.49
C GLY A 141 2.76 -51.86 -25.58
N GLY A 142 2.88 -52.70 -26.60
CA GLY A 142 2.09 -53.93 -26.73
C GLY A 142 2.11 -54.49 -28.14
N GLY A 143 3.22 -55.13 -28.50
CA GLY A 143 3.35 -55.86 -29.76
C GLY A 143 2.29 -56.94 -29.92
N ARG A 144 1.94 -57.20 -31.18
CA ARG A 144 1.26 -58.42 -31.61
C ARG A 144 2.14 -59.11 -32.64
N GLY A 145 2.83 -60.15 -32.19
CA GLY A 145 3.30 -61.23 -33.04
C GLY A 145 2.17 -62.25 -33.29
N GLY A 146 2.30 -63.00 -34.38
CA GLY A 146 1.43 -64.09 -34.83
C GLY A 146 0.59 -63.66 -36.03
N ARG A 147 0.76 -64.20 -37.24
CA ARG A 147 1.32 -65.49 -37.69
C ARG A 147 2.05 -65.30 -39.02
#